data_AF-A0A509BPL1-F1
#
_entry.id   AF-A0A509BPL1-F1
#
_cell.length_a   1.000
_cell.length_b   1.000
_cell.length_c   1.000
_cell.angle_alpha   90.00
_cell.angle_beta   90.00
_cell.angle_gamma   90.00
#
_symmetry.space_group_name_H-M   'P 1'
#
loop_
_entity.id
_entity.type
_entity.pdbx_description
1 polymer ?
#
loop_
_entity_poly.entity_id
_entity_poly.type
_entity_poly.pdbx_seq_one_letter_code
_entity_poly.pdbx_strand_id
1 'polypeptide(L)'
;MTIYTGFNPPNPVKGLHVKGMVILGASMAFPYSLLLKLQPQNNTGLGSTSSQGNLLLTRNNAYPLLDVVNTYLTDKLTADELKTILDNRDRFEFAIGVGDRRSGVVGRFVIASNWHGEDVNNLLLRPNPKDAPEYDLRLTFSAEAATLTLTDNHVAAPNTFGGLRYFTVRFKP
;
A
#
# COMPACT_ATOMS: atom_id res chain seq x y z
N MET A 1 -47.05 -37.68 5.63
CA MET A 1 -46.53 -38.24 4.36
C MET A 1 -47.57 -37.88 3.31
N THR A 2 -47.44 -36.95 2.37
CA THR A 2 -46.32 -36.15 1.85
C THR A 2 -46.99 -34.90 1.25
N ILE A 3 -46.54 -33.70 1.61
CA ILE A 3 -47.05 -32.46 0.99
C ILE A 3 -46.04 -32.07 -0.07
N TYR A 4 -46.40 -32.29 -1.34
CA TYR A 4 -45.70 -31.75 -2.49
C TYR A 4 -46.11 -30.28 -2.64
N THR A 5 -45.18 -29.36 -2.46
CA THR A 5 -45.31 -27.99 -2.97
C THR A 5 -44.17 -27.75 -3.94
N GLY A 6 -44.47 -27.91 -5.22
CA GLY A 6 -43.62 -27.38 -6.28
C GLY A 6 -43.59 -25.86 -6.17
N PHE A 7 -42.43 -25.31 -5.86
CA PHE A 7 -42.14 -23.89 -6.04
C PHE A 7 -41.00 -23.79 -7.05
N ASN A 8 -41.34 -23.41 -8.27
CA ASN A 8 -40.37 -23.01 -9.28
C ASN A 8 -40.14 -21.51 -9.06
N PRO A 9 -38.99 -21.06 -8.51
CA PRO A 9 -38.77 -19.63 -8.40
C PRO A 9 -38.54 -19.03 -9.79
N PRO A 10 -39.32 -18.02 -10.20
CA PRO A 10 -39.00 -17.21 -11.37
C PRO A 10 -37.69 -16.46 -11.08
N ASN A 11 -36.91 -16.23 -12.14
CA ASN A 11 -35.60 -15.56 -12.18
C ASN A 11 -35.26 -14.64 -10.98
N PRO A 12 -34.05 -14.72 -10.41
CA PRO A 12 -33.67 -13.90 -9.27
C PRO A 12 -33.69 -12.41 -9.65
N VAL A 13 -34.54 -11.65 -8.97
CA VAL A 13 -34.60 -10.19 -9.04
C VAL A 13 -33.32 -9.63 -8.43
N LYS A 14 -32.51 -8.93 -9.24
CA LYS A 14 -31.40 -8.12 -8.71
C LYS A 14 -31.97 -6.99 -7.85
N GLY A 15 -31.62 -6.97 -6.57
CA GLY A 15 -31.77 -5.76 -5.74
C GLY A 15 -32.70 -5.82 -4.52
N LEU A 16 -32.98 -6.99 -3.93
CA LEU A 16 -33.69 -7.05 -2.65
C LEU A 16 -32.73 -7.34 -1.49
N HIS A 17 -32.39 -6.30 -0.72
CA HIS A 17 -31.70 -6.48 0.57
C HIS A 17 -32.70 -6.97 1.62
N VAL A 18 -32.72 -8.29 1.85
CA VAL A 18 -33.45 -8.89 2.97
C VAL A 18 -32.60 -8.73 4.24
N LYS A 19 -33.12 -7.98 5.20
CA LYS A 19 -32.53 -7.81 6.53
C LYS A 19 -32.56 -9.16 7.26
N GLY A 20 -31.42 -9.85 7.34
CA GLY A 20 -31.28 -11.11 8.08
C GLY A 20 -30.77 -12.33 7.30
N MET A 21 -30.20 -12.16 6.10
CA MET A 21 -29.59 -13.29 5.38
C MET A 21 -28.15 -13.52 5.86
N VAL A 22 -27.90 -14.62 6.56
CA VAL A 22 -26.54 -15.11 6.86
C VAL A 22 -25.98 -15.71 5.56
N ILE A 23 -25.02 -15.02 4.96
CA ILE A 23 -24.24 -15.56 3.84
C ILE A 23 -23.26 -16.59 4.43
N LEU A 24 -23.52 -17.87 4.17
CA LEU A 24 -22.57 -18.96 4.44
C LEU A 24 -21.43 -18.89 3.42
N GLY A 25 -20.35 -18.28 3.86
CA GLY A 25 -19.13 -18.00 3.09
C GLY A 25 -18.54 -16.73 3.66
N ALA A 26 -17.90 -16.83 4.83
CA ALA A 26 -17.36 -15.68 5.55
C ALA A 26 -16.18 -15.07 4.77
N SER A 27 -16.46 -14.30 3.72
CA SER A 27 -15.53 -13.27 3.28
C SER A 27 -15.35 -12.34 4.48
N MET A 28 -14.14 -12.25 5.02
CA MET A 28 -13.83 -11.30 6.08
C MET A 28 -14.30 -9.91 5.61
N ALA A 29 -15.29 -9.36 6.30
CA ALA A 29 -15.82 -8.05 5.98
C ALA A 29 -14.94 -6.99 6.64
N PHE A 30 -14.13 -6.29 5.85
CA PHE A 30 -13.36 -5.15 6.34
C PHE A 30 -14.29 -3.98 6.69
N PRO A 31 -14.03 -3.23 7.77
CA PRO A 31 -14.83 -2.06 8.11
C PRO A 31 -14.88 -1.07 6.94
N TYR A 32 -16.08 -0.60 6.59
CA TYR A 32 -16.23 0.35 5.49
C TYR A 32 -15.43 1.65 5.70
N SER A 33 -15.32 2.10 6.96
CA SER A 33 -14.49 3.25 7.35
C SER A 33 -13.01 3.06 7.01
N LEU A 34 -12.48 1.85 7.23
CA LEU A 34 -11.10 1.50 6.85
C LEU A 34 -10.93 1.58 5.32
N LEU A 35 -11.87 0.97 4.58
CA LEU A 35 -11.80 0.96 3.12
C LEU A 35 -11.85 2.36 2.51
N LEU A 36 -12.65 3.27 3.09
CA LEU A 36 -12.68 4.69 2.68
C LEU A 36 -11.32 5.37 2.80
N LYS A 37 -10.58 5.13 3.89
CA LYS A 37 -9.23 5.69 4.09
C LYS A 37 -8.23 5.20 3.06
N LEU A 38 -8.44 4.02 2.49
CA LEU A 38 -7.56 3.41 1.48
C LEU A 38 -7.94 3.81 0.04
N GLN A 39 -8.94 4.66 -0.17
CA GLN A 39 -9.30 5.12 -1.51
C GLN A 39 -8.34 6.23 -1.99
N PRO A 40 -8.15 6.38 -3.32
CA PRO A 40 -7.30 7.44 -3.89
C PRO A 40 -7.66 8.85 -3.44
N GLN A 41 -8.93 9.12 -3.15
CA GLN A 41 -9.44 10.41 -2.69
C GLN A 41 -8.85 10.83 -1.34
N ASN A 42 -8.39 9.88 -0.53
CA ASN A 42 -7.78 10.16 0.76
C ASN A 42 -6.25 10.36 0.68
N ASN A 43 -5.64 10.12 -0.48
CA ASN A 43 -4.19 10.28 -0.62
C ASN A 43 -3.77 11.75 -0.55
N THR A 44 -2.59 11.98 0.01
CA THR A 44 -1.94 13.30 0.02
C THR A 44 -0.44 13.18 -0.20
N GLY A 45 0.18 14.26 -0.70
CA GLY A 45 1.63 14.35 -0.83
C GLY A 45 2.31 13.25 -1.64
N LEU A 46 1.62 12.64 -2.62
CA LEU A 46 2.24 11.65 -3.50
C LEU A 46 3.23 12.33 -4.47
N GLY A 47 4.45 11.81 -4.54
CA GLY A 47 5.44 12.16 -5.55
C GLY A 47 5.08 11.60 -6.93
N SER A 48 5.59 12.26 -7.96
CA SER A 48 5.45 11.88 -9.36
C SER A 48 6.65 12.39 -10.17
N THR A 49 6.65 12.16 -11.48
CA THR A 49 7.67 12.73 -12.38
C THR A 49 7.56 14.26 -12.54
N SER A 50 6.50 14.90 -12.02
CA SER A 50 6.27 16.34 -12.08
C SER A 50 6.13 17.02 -10.72
N SER A 51 5.99 16.25 -9.64
CA SER A 51 5.87 16.77 -8.28
C SER A 51 6.76 16.02 -7.30
N GLN A 52 7.43 16.77 -6.42
CA GLN A 52 8.34 16.24 -5.41
C GLN A 52 7.57 15.39 -4.36
N GLY A 53 6.33 15.75 -4.02
CA GLY A 53 5.56 15.09 -2.96
C GLY A 53 6.21 15.15 -1.57
N ASN A 54 5.63 14.43 -0.63
CA ASN A 54 6.17 14.18 0.70
C ASN A 54 7.39 13.27 0.58
N LEU A 55 8.40 13.55 1.39
CA LEU A 55 9.69 12.87 1.34
C LEU A 55 9.99 12.19 2.67
N LEU A 56 10.18 10.87 2.64
CA LEU A 56 10.82 10.13 3.71
C LEU A 56 12.24 9.75 3.25
N LEU A 57 13.23 10.14 4.06
CA LEU A 57 14.63 9.97 3.72
C LEU A 57 15.03 8.50 3.81
N THR A 58 15.92 8.08 2.92
CA THR A 58 16.63 6.82 3.09
C THR A 58 17.45 6.84 4.38
N ARG A 59 17.45 5.74 5.13
CA ARG A 59 18.18 5.63 6.40
C ARG A 59 18.33 4.16 6.80
N ASN A 60 19.34 3.86 7.61
CA ASN A 60 19.57 2.51 8.13
C ASN A 60 18.55 2.11 9.21
N ASN A 61 18.01 3.08 9.95
CA ASN A 61 17.04 2.83 11.01
C ASN A 61 15.63 2.65 10.44
N ALA A 62 14.91 1.64 10.91
CA ALA A 62 13.57 1.37 10.41
C ALA A 62 12.58 2.52 10.72
N TYR A 63 11.64 2.76 9.81
CA TYR A 63 10.43 3.53 10.07
C TYR A 63 9.35 2.62 10.65
N PRO A 64 8.57 3.09 11.64
CA PRO A 64 7.26 2.50 11.93
C PRO A 64 6.39 2.59 10.68
N LEU A 65 5.81 1.48 10.25
CA LEU A 65 5.05 1.44 9.00
C LEU A 65 3.79 2.32 9.07
N LEU A 66 3.20 2.48 10.26
CA LEU A 66 2.08 3.40 10.47
C LEU A 66 2.43 4.83 10.08
N ASP A 67 3.62 5.31 10.46
CA ASP A 67 4.08 6.65 10.14
C ASP A 67 4.33 6.80 8.63
N VAL A 68 4.86 5.76 7.99
CA VAL A 68 5.07 5.73 6.55
C VAL A 68 3.74 5.86 5.81
N VAL A 69 2.76 5.02 6.13
CA VAL A 69 1.45 5.04 5.47
C VAL A 69 0.74 6.38 5.71
N ASN A 70 0.72 6.83 6.96
CA ASN A 70 0.04 8.07 7.34
C ASN A 70 0.72 9.35 6.83
N THR A 71 1.96 9.26 6.34
CA THR A 71 2.60 10.36 5.60
C THR A 71 1.87 10.65 4.28
N TYR A 72 1.19 9.66 3.70
CA TYR A 72 0.54 9.77 2.39
C TYR A 72 -0.98 9.70 2.43
N LEU A 73 -1.58 9.79 3.62
CA LEU A 73 -3.02 9.82 3.83
C LEU A 73 -3.46 11.10 4.54
N THR A 74 -4.61 11.64 4.14
CA THR A 74 -5.25 12.79 4.80
C THR A 74 -5.96 12.35 6.07
N ASP A 75 -6.88 11.39 5.95
CA ASP A 75 -7.47 10.65 7.07
C ASP A 75 -6.58 9.45 7.41
N LYS A 76 -6.00 9.48 8.61
CA LYS A 76 -4.92 8.58 9.03
C LYS A 76 -5.46 7.25 9.52
N LEU A 77 -4.69 6.19 9.26
CA LEU A 77 -4.93 4.89 9.89
C LEU A 77 -4.59 4.93 11.37
N THR A 78 -5.33 4.16 12.16
CA THR A 78 -4.94 3.76 13.52
C THR A 78 -3.99 2.56 13.48
N ALA A 79 -3.38 2.24 14.62
CA ALA A 79 -2.54 1.05 14.75
C ALA A 79 -3.33 -0.25 14.49
N ASP A 80 -4.57 -0.34 14.98
CA ASP A 80 -5.43 -1.52 14.78
C ASP A 80 -5.88 -1.68 13.32
N GLU A 81 -6.17 -0.55 12.65
CA GLU A 81 -6.49 -0.53 11.23
C GLU A 81 -5.30 -1.00 10.38
N LEU A 82 -4.09 -0.52 10.68
CA LEU A 82 -2.88 -1.00 10.02
C LEU A 82 -2.65 -2.48 10.33
N LYS A 83 -2.79 -2.91 11.58
CA LYS A 83 -2.63 -4.32 11.94
C LYS A 83 -3.60 -5.21 11.17
N THR A 84 -4.85 -4.80 11.03
CA THR A 84 -5.86 -5.52 10.22
C THR A 84 -5.43 -5.67 8.77
N ILE A 85 -4.84 -4.62 8.18
CA ILE A 85 -4.27 -4.65 6.82
C ILE A 85 -3.11 -5.64 6.75
N LEU A 86 -2.19 -5.60 7.71
CA LEU A 86 -0.98 -6.44 7.73
C LEU A 86 -1.27 -7.92 8.01
N ASP A 87 -2.31 -8.22 8.77
CA ASP A 87 -2.76 -9.59 9.02
C ASP A 87 -3.48 -10.20 7.80
N ASN A 88 -3.92 -9.37 6.84
CA ASN A 88 -4.69 -9.79 5.67
C ASN A 88 -4.07 -9.26 4.36
N ARG A 89 -2.73 -9.22 4.26
CA ARG A 89 -2.00 -8.62 3.13
C ARG A 89 -2.35 -9.20 1.77
N ASP A 90 -2.79 -10.44 1.69
CA ASP A 90 -3.29 -11.05 0.45
C ASP A 90 -4.47 -10.25 -0.13
N ARG A 91 -5.26 -9.60 0.72
CA ARG A 91 -6.38 -8.72 0.37
C ARG A 91 -5.99 -7.27 0.10
N PHE A 92 -4.72 -6.90 0.24
CA PHE A 92 -4.25 -5.51 0.05
C PHE A 92 -3.06 -5.41 -0.91
N GLU A 93 -3.09 -4.41 -1.78
CA GLU A 93 -2.00 -4.09 -2.71
C GLU A 93 -1.19 -2.94 -2.14
N PHE A 94 0.12 -3.17 -2.00
CA PHE A 94 1.07 -2.16 -1.57
C PHE A 94 1.84 -1.67 -2.79
N ALA A 95 2.00 -0.35 -2.89
CA ALA A 95 2.81 0.27 -3.92
C ALA A 95 3.76 1.28 -3.29
N ILE A 96 5.02 1.23 -3.73
CA ILE A 96 6.10 2.08 -3.26
C ILE A 96 6.68 2.83 -4.45
N GLY A 97 6.88 4.14 -4.32
CA GLY A 97 7.54 4.95 -5.32
C GLY A 97 8.69 5.73 -4.72
N VAL A 98 9.79 5.70 -5.44
CA VAL A 98 11.10 6.15 -4.99
C VAL A 98 11.68 7.12 -6.01
N GLY A 99 12.62 7.94 -5.55
CA GLY A 99 13.29 8.89 -6.44
C GLY A 99 14.29 9.75 -5.72
N ASP A 100 14.81 10.73 -6.44
CA ASP A 100 15.78 11.68 -5.90
C ASP A 100 15.10 12.75 -5.04
N ARG A 101 15.68 13.04 -3.87
CA ARG A 101 15.17 14.04 -2.93
C ARG A 101 15.46 15.48 -3.34
N ARG A 102 16.37 15.72 -4.28
CA ARG A 102 16.72 17.06 -4.76
C ARG A 102 15.61 17.62 -5.66
N SER A 103 15.22 18.85 -5.43
CA SER A 103 14.13 19.51 -6.18
C SER A 103 14.45 19.71 -7.67
N GLY A 104 15.73 19.82 -8.05
CA GLY A 104 16.13 19.99 -9.45
C GLY A 104 15.96 18.76 -10.34
N VAL A 105 15.53 17.63 -9.78
CA VAL A 105 15.49 16.33 -10.47
C VAL A 105 14.18 15.58 -10.21
N VAL A 106 13.07 16.31 -10.09
CA VAL A 106 11.72 15.74 -9.87
C VAL A 106 11.37 14.60 -10.85
N GLY A 107 11.82 14.72 -12.11
CA GLY A 107 11.62 13.68 -13.14
C GLY A 107 12.26 12.33 -12.82
N ARG A 108 13.20 12.26 -11.87
CA ARG A 108 13.83 11.02 -11.37
C ARG A 108 12.95 10.37 -10.31
N PHE A 109 11.74 9.99 -10.71
CA PHE A 109 10.77 9.26 -9.89
C PHE A 109 10.31 8.00 -10.62
N VAL A 110 10.08 6.93 -9.86
CA VAL A 110 9.52 5.68 -10.37
C VAL A 110 8.74 4.96 -9.29
N ILE A 111 7.67 4.27 -9.68
CA ILE A 111 6.97 3.30 -8.82
C ILE A 111 7.67 1.95 -9.02
N ALA A 112 8.09 1.31 -7.93
CA ALA A 112 8.69 0.00 -8.00
C ALA A 112 7.63 -1.03 -8.41
N SER A 113 7.98 -1.91 -9.34
CA SER A 113 7.08 -2.91 -9.92
C SER A 113 7.41 -4.33 -9.48
N ASN A 114 8.41 -4.52 -8.61
CA ASN A 114 8.92 -5.82 -8.19
C ASN A 114 8.69 -6.11 -6.70
N TRP A 115 7.77 -5.39 -6.06
CA TRP A 115 7.37 -5.58 -4.67
C TRP A 115 5.90 -5.19 -4.49
N HIS A 116 5.15 -6.00 -3.75
CA HIS A 116 3.69 -5.87 -3.64
C HIS A 116 3.16 -6.05 -2.20
N GLY A 117 4.01 -5.91 -1.18
CA GLY A 117 3.63 -5.98 0.24
C GLY A 117 4.15 -7.19 1.00
N GLU A 118 4.87 -8.09 0.32
CA GLU A 118 5.51 -9.24 0.92
C GLU A 118 6.69 -8.83 1.83
N ASP A 119 6.98 -9.67 2.83
CA ASP A 119 8.16 -9.47 3.68
C ASP A 119 9.42 -9.68 2.86
N VAL A 120 10.29 -8.68 2.89
CA VAL A 120 11.53 -8.69 2.13
C VAL A 120 12.67 -8.17 2.99
N ASN A 121 13.85 -8.71 2.74
CA ASN A 121 15.07 -8.23 3.35
C ASN A 121 16.04 -7.78 2.25
N ASN A 122 16.40 -6.50 2.27
CA ASN A 122 17.40 -5.93 1.38
C ASN A 122 17.08 -6.08 -0.13
N LEU A 123 15.79 -6.07 -0.49
CA LEU A 123 15.31 -6.16 -1.86
C LEU A 123 15.71 -4.91 -2.64
N LEU A 124 16.41 -5.08 -3.76
CA LEU A 124 16.65 -4.00 -4.70
C LEU A 124 15.36 -3.63 -5.42
N LEU A 125 14.87 -2.40 -5.20
CA LEU A 125 13.69 -1.89 -5.89
C LEU A 125 14.00 -1.59 -7.35
N ARG A 126 13.12 -2.06 -8.23
CA ARG A 126 13.22 -1.88 -9.68
C ARG A 126 11.87 -1.40 -10.25
N PRO A 127 11.88 -0.59 -11.33
CA PRO A 127 13.05 -0.10 -12.06
C PRO A 127 13.84 0.96 -11.28
N ASN A 128 15.07 1.28 -11.73
CA ASN A 128 15.77 2.49 -11.26
C ASN A 128 15.07 3.73 -11.84
N PRO A 129 15.02 4.88 -11.13
CA PRO A 129 14.47 6.10 -11.71
C PRO A 129 15.18 6.46 -13.01
N LYS A 130 14.41 6.95 -13.99
CA LYS A 130 14.95 7.35 -15.30
C LYS A 130 16.01 8.44 -15.12
N ASP A 131 17.10 8.35 -15.88
CA ASP A 131 18.21 9.32 -15.91
C ASP A 131 18.90 9.52 -14.54
N ALA A 132 18.65 8.63 -13.57
CA ALA A 132 19.33 8.61 -12.29
C ALA A 132 20.59 7.71 -12.35
N PRO A 133 21.66 8.05 -11.60
CA PRO A 133 22.66 7.04 -11.28
C PRO A 133 21.98 5.86 -10.57
N GLU A 134 22.63 4.69 -10.57
CA GLU A 134 22.11 3.54 -9.84
C GLU A 134 22.17 3.86 -8.34
N TYR A 135 21.02 4.24 -7.77
CA TYR A 135 20.92 4.56 -6.34
C TYR A 135 20.92 3.31 -5.48
N ASP A 136 20.79 2.12 -6.07
CA ASP A 136 20.69 0.86 -5.35
C ASP A 136 19.67 0.97 -4.20
N LEU A 137 18.46 1.43 -4.51
CA LEU A 137 17.43 1.63 -3.50
C LEU A 137 16.98 0.28 -2.95
N ARG A 138 17.29 0.00 -1.67
CA ARG A 138 17.00 -1.30 -1.05
C ARG A 138 15.92 -1.20 0.02
N LEU A 139 14.93 -2.07 -0.12
CA LEU A 139 13.80 -2.19 0.79
C LEU A 139 14.00 -3.38 1.73
N THR A 140 13.83 -3.14 3.02
CA THR A 140 13.50 -4.16 4.00
C THR A 140 12.12 -3.85 4.55
N PHE A 141 11.21 -4.81 4.49
CA PHE A 141 9.83 -4.69 4.96
C PHE A 141 9.49 -5.90 5.83
N SER A 142 8.91 -5.64 6.99
CA SER A 142 8.40 -6.67 7.89
C SER A 142 7.03 -6.27 8.40
N ALA A 143 6.00 -7.02 8.00
CA ALA A 143 4.65 -6.85 8.53
C ALA A 143 4.54 -7.29 9.99
N GLU A 144 5.25 -8.35 10.38
CA GLU A 144 5.28 -8.82 11.77
C GLU A 144 5.81 -7.73 12.71
N ALA A 145 6.94 -7.11 12.34
CA ALA A 145 7.48 -5.99 13.10
C ALA A 145 6.78 -4.65 12.81
N ALA A 146 5.86 -4.61 11.84
CA ALA A 146 5.24 -3.39 11.31
C ALA A 146 6.26 -2.29 10.99
N THR A 147 7.35 -2.64 10.30
CA THR A 147 8.44 -1.72 9.97
C THR A 147 8.85 -1.74 8.50
N LEU A 148 9.43 -0.62 8.06
CA LEU A 148 10.00 -0.44 6.73
C LEU A 148 11.33 0.30 6.82
N THR A 149 12.35 -0.22 6.17
CA THR A 149 13.63 0.47 5.96
C THR A 149 13.86 0.63 4.46
N LEU A 150 14.19 1.85 4.04
CA LEU A 150 14.64 2.13 2.67
C LEU A 150 16.05 2.72 2.76
N THR A 151 17.01 2.10 2.08
CA THR A 151 18.37 2.62 1.97
C THR A 151 18.69 2.99 0.54
N ASP A 152 19.68 3.86 0.35
CA ASP A 152 20.36 4.03 -0.94
C ASP A 152 21.85 3.75 -0.78
N ASN A 153 22.48 3.38 -1.87
CA ASN A 153 23.92 3.37 -2.01
C ASN A 153 24.32 4.24 -3.21
N HIS A 154 24.50 5.53 -2.96
CA HIS A 154 25.11 6.43 -3.93
C HIS A 154 26.64 6.42 -3.78
N VAL A 155 27.35 6.44 -4.90
CA VAL A 155 28.83 6.43 -4.97
C VAL A 155 29.43 7.34 -3.90
N ALA A 156 30.18 6.73 -2.97
CA ALA A 156 30.88 7.35 -1.82
C ALA A 156 30.04 7.90 -0.66
N ALA A 157 28.70 7.89 -0.71
CA ALA A 157 27.86 8.40 0.37
C ALA A 157 26.48 7.69 0.44
N PRO A 158 26.32 6.67 1.30
CA PRO A 158 25.05 5.98 1.46
C PRO A 158 23.98 6.89 2.08
N ASN A 159 22.72 6.63 1.75
CA ASN A 159 21.54 7.34 2.22
C ASN A 159 21.52 8.86 1.94
N THR A 160 22.07 9.28 0.79
CA THR A 160 22.35 10.70 0.51
C THR A 160 21.41 11.36 -0.50
N PHE A 161 20.78 10.63 -1.41
CA PHE A 161 19.99 11.28 -2.47
C PHE A 161 18.66 10.60 -2.74
N GLY A 162 18.51 9.34 -2.38
CA GLY A 162 17.28 8.60 -2.47
C GLY A 162 16.25 9.06 -1.44
N GLY A 163 15.00 8.72 -1.73
CA GLY A 163 13.90 8.90 -0.82
C GLY A 163 12.66 8.15 -1.26
N LEU A 164 11.87 7.76 -0.27
CA LEU A 164 10.51 7.32 -0.45
C LEU A 164 9.64 8.55 -0.69
N ARG A 165 8.89 8.54 -1.79
CA ARG A 165 8.10 9.70 -2.25
C ARG A 165 6.64 9.35 -2.48
N TYR A 166 6.32 8.08 -2.46
CA TYR A 166 5.00 7.55 -2.71
C TYR A 166 4.87 6.25 -1.92
N PHE A 167 3.82 6.13 -1.12
CA PHE A 167 3.43 4.86 -0.54
C PHE A 167 1.91 4.78 -0.50
N THR A 168 1.34 3.70 -1.02
CA THR A 168 -0.11 3.49 -0.95
C THR A 168 -0.44 2.05 -0.63
N VAL A 169 -1.57 1.88 0.06
CA VAL A 169 -2.20 0.58 0.30
C VAL A 169 -3.61 0.63 -0.27
N ARG A 170 -4.00 -0.38 -1.05
CA ARG A 170 -5.32 -0.50 -1.68
C ARG A 170 -5.97 -1.83 -1.36
N PHE A 171 -7.29 -1.84 -1.21
CA PHE A 171 -8.03 -3.09 -1.07
C PHE A 171 -8.15 -3.79 -2.44
N LYS A 172 -7.86 -5.09 -2.47
CA LYS A 172 -8.12 -6.00 -3.60
C LYS A 172 -9.51 -6.60 -3.43
N PRO A 173 -10.50 -6.18 -4.24
CA PRO A 173 -11.86 -6.72 -4.17
C PRO A 173 -11.88 -8.23 -4.42
#